data_AF-A0AAU3DAS4-F1
#
_entry.id   AF-A0AAU3DAS4-F1
#
_cell.length_a   1.000
_cell.length_b   1.000
_cell.length_c   1.000
_cell.angle_alpha   90.00
_cell.angle_beta   90.00
_cell.angle_gamma   90.00
#
_symmetry.space_group_name_H-M   'P 1'
#
loop_
_entity.id
_entity.type
_entity.pdbx_description
1 polymer ?
#
loop_
_entity_poly.entity_id
_entity_poly.type
_entity_poly.pdbx_seq_one_letter_code
_entity_poly.pdbx_strand_id
1 'polypeptide(L)'
;MMAGPGVTVDGNGSSSHPYVISSGAAATPTPVEAADTPTVDTTVSGGGTAADPYVVSAAVNLDPTPPGGGSNLAHAGPDGLYVECADVRGCISAGDGLAYDPATGEMAARPSTDAGNGVAIGTDGGLYAPAAGGAAVTAACGLTGDGTAADPLTAATGAWGFPCDLDTYAGQVYCDSAGQLRSEPRGQVTYEQDAANVSYPVPLEVPMTTDAVMESRPFTVVNPDPCRPATVLIELLVDADLNLPPGGGAQYGFNGDDVVYLRNNGTTALNKVHSQSTRIHRLDLPPGGSSVEQFDITAGDASIAGVTISRIQTAARRFIFNL
;
A
#
# COMPACT_ATOMS: atom_id res chain seq x y z
N MET A 1 35.35 -97.59 43.44
CA MET A 1 35.35 -96.24 42.83
C MET A 1 36.80 -95.80 42.75
N MET A 2 37.30 -95.40 41.58
CA MET A 2 38.66 -94.88 41.46
C MET A 2 38.56 -93.36 41.63
N ALA A 3 39.15 -92.83 42.70
CA ALA A 3 39.15 -91.39 42.92
C ALA A 3 40.01 -90.70 41.84
N GLY A 4 39.55 -89.56 41.35
CA GLY A 4 40.35 -88.72 40.45
C GLY A 4 41.60 -88.20 41.17
N PRO A 5 42.64 -87.76 40.43
CA PRO A 5 43.82 -87.15 41.03
C PRO A 5 43.45 -86.06 42.05
N GLY A 6 44.04 -86.10 43.26
CA GLY A 6 43.77 -85.13 44.34
C GLY A 6 42.55 -85.43 45.21
N VAL A 7 41.81 -86.52 44.96
CA VAL A 7 40.71 -86.97 45.83
C VAL A 7 41.08 -88.29 46.48
N THR A 8 40.90 -88.39 47.80
CA THR A 8 40.98 -89.62 48.58
C THR A 8 39.57 -90.01 48.98
N VAL A 9 39.22 -91.27 48.77
CA VAL A 9 37.95 -91.84 49.26
C VAL A 9 38.32 -92.92 50.25
N ASP A 10 38.04 -92.67 51.53
CA ASP A 10 38.23 -93.63 52.62
C ASP A 10 36.88 -94.20 53.08
N GLY A 11 36.88 -95.36 53.74
CA GLY A 11 35.68 -96.11 54.09
C GLY A 11 35.21 -97.05 52.98
N ASN A 12 34.23 -97.92 53.31
CA ASN A 12 33.69 -98.93 52.38
C ASN A 12 32.19 -98.79 52.13
N GLY A 13 31.56 -97.75 52.68
CA GLY A 13 30.13 -97.46 52.51
C GLY A 13 29.19 -98.26 53.42
N SER A 14 29.72 -98.98 54.41
CA SER A 14 28.91 -99.58 55.47
C SER A 14 28.47 -98.53 56.50
N SER A 15 27.44 -98.84 57.30
CA SER A 15 26.96 -97.91 58.34
C SER A 15 27.99 -97.62 59.44
N SER A 16 28.95 -98.53 59.68
CA SER A 16 30.04 -98.31 60.62
C SER A 16 31.29 -97.67 59.98
N HIS A 17 31.38 -97.66 58.64
CA HIS A 17 32.51 -97.07 57.89
C HIS A 17 31.99 -96.39 56.60
N PRO A 18 31.26 -95.25 56.72
CA PRO A 18 30.75 -94.52 55.57
C PRO A 18 31.91 -94.02 54.71
N TYR A 19 31.65 -93.82 53.41
CA TYR A 19 32.64 -93.20 52.54
C TYR A 19 32.91 -91.75 53.00
N VAL A 20 34.15 -91.46 53.37
CA VAL A 20 34.66 -90.11 53.59
C VAL A 20 35.44 -89.73 52.34
N ILE A 21 34.89 -88.79 51.58
CA ILE A 21 35.56 -88.23 50.41
C ILE A 21 36.29 -86.98 50.88
N SER A 22 37.62 -87.03 50.88
CA SER A 22 38.49 -85.91 51.22
C SER A 22 39.33 -85.54 50.00
N SER A 23 39.30 -84.29 49.56
CA SER A 23 40.29 -83.80 48.59
C SER A 23 41.63 -83.58 49.31
N GLY A 24 42.61 -84.43 49.00
CA GLY A 24 43.96 -84.36 49.53
C GLY A 24 44.78 -83.35 48.73
N ALA A 25 45.17 -82.27 49.41
CA ALA A 25 45.77 -81.04 48.87
C ALA A 25 44.79 -80.20 48.04
N ALA A 26 44.48 -78.99 48.53
CA ALA A 26 43.93 -77.95 47.68
C ALA A 26 44.84 -77.84 46.45
N ALA A 27 44.29 -78.04 45.25
CA ALA A 27 45.01 -77.70 44.03
C ALA A 27 45.58 -76.30 44.24
N THR A 28 46.88 -76.12 43.99
CA THR A 28 47.53 -74.82 44.13
C THR A 28 46.69 -73.84 43.32
N PRO A 29 46.07 -72.82 43.93
CA PRO A 29 45.19 -71.92 43.21
C PRO A 29 45.97 -71.33 42.04
N THR A 30 45.37 -71.25 40.85
CA THR A 30 45.92 -70.39 39.80
C THR A 30 45.87 -68.96 40.37
N PRO A 31 47.02 -68.31 40.59
CA PRO A 31 47.03 -67.00 41.20
C PRO A 31 46.31 -66.01 40.27
N VAL A 32 45.47 -65.14 40.84
CA VAL A 32 44.94 -63.99 40.12
C VAL A 32 46.04 -62.95 40.06
N GLU A 33 46.45 -62.58 38.86
CA GLU A 33 47.49 -61.56 38.64
C GLU A 33 46.83 -60.20 38.33
N ALA A 34 47.43 -59.13 38.85
CA ALA A 34 47.12 -57.77 38.44
C ALA A 34 47.61 -57.55 36.99
N ALA A 35 46.81 -56.87 36.18
CA ALA A 35 47.15 -56.53 34.80
C ALA A 35 46.84 -55.05 34.56
N ASP A 36 47.87 -54.23 34.68
CA ASP A 36 47.75 -52.78 34.58
C ASP A 36 47.55 -52.33 33.13
N THR A 37 46.93 -51.15 32.98
CA THR A 37 46.82 -50.44 31.71
C THR A 37 47.48 -49.07 31.85
N PRO A 38 47.79 -48.35 30.76
CA PRO A 38 48.33 -46.99 30.86
C PRO A 38 47.48 -46.02 31.69
N THR A 39 46.18 -46.28 31.83
CA THR A 39 45.21 -45.39 32.52
C THR A 39 44.76 -45.88 33.89
N VAL A 40 45.02 -47.15 34.24
CA VAL A 40 44.56 -47.76 35.50
C VAL A 40 45.59 -48.77 35.98
N ASP A 41 46.08 -48.58 37.20
CA ASP A 41 46.89 -49.53 37.94
C ASP A 41 45.98 -50.42 38.80
N THR A 42 46.18 -51.72 38.76
CA THR A 42 45.42 -52.72 39.50
C THR A 42 46.31 -53.37 40.54
N THR A 43 45.77 -53.68 41.71
CA THR A 43 46.50 -54.42 42.75
C THR A 43 45.62 -55.55 43.24
N VAL A 44 46.14 -56.77 43.14
CA VAL A 44 45.54 -57.98 43.70
C VAL A 44 46.37 -58.41 44.90
N SER A 45 45.73 -58.59 46.05
CA SER A 45 46.36 -59.10 47.27
C SER A 45 45.51 -60.21 47.89
N GLY A 46 46.06 -60.94 48.86
CA GLY A 46 45.45 -62.13 49.46
C GLY A 46 45.65 -63.41 48.64
N GLY A 47 45.62 -64.57 49.30
CA GLY A 47 45.89 -65.89 48.71
C GLY A 47 44.68 -66.58 48.07
N GLY A 48 43.51 -65.92 48.02
CA GLY A 48 42.29 -66.47 47.44
C GLY A 48 41.65 -67.60 48.25
N THR A 49 42.01 -67.75 49.53
CA THR A 49 41.43 -68.74 50.44
C THR A 49 40.31 -68.14 51.26
N ALA A 50 39.49 -68.97 51.92
CA ALA A 50 38.45 -68.46 52.83
C ALA A 50 39.02 -67.64 54.01
N ALA A 51 40.26 -67.92 54.43
CA ALA A 51 40.93 -67.20 55.51
C ALA A 51 41.71 -65.96 55.03
N ASP A 52 41.95 -65.86 53.72
CA ASP A 52 42.71 -64.79 53.08
C ASP A 52 42.18 -64.58 51.65
N PRO A 53 41.00 -63.93 51.51
CA PRO A 53 40.34 -63.75 50.22
C PRO A 53 41.11 -62.77 49.34
N TYR A 54 40.91 -62.84 48.02
CA TYR A 54 41.46 -61.83 47.13
C TYR A 54 40.85 -60.46 47.40
N VAL A 55 41.71 -59.47 47.58
CA VAL A 55 41.35 -58.05 47.62
C VAL A 55 41.90 -57.41 46.34
N VAL A 56 41.00 -56.97 45.48
CA VAL A 56 41.33 -56.29 44.22
C VAL A 56 41.02 -54.80 44.37
N SER A 57 42.00 -53.97 44.06
CA SER A 57 41.86 -52.51 44.03
C SER A 57 42.38 -51.94 42.71
N ALA A 58 41.91 -50.75 42.35
CA ALA A 58 42.32 -50.06 41.14
C ALA A 58 42.56 -48.57 41.44
N ALA A 59 43.61 -48.00 40.88
CA ALA A 59 43.95 -46.59 40.93
C ALA A 59 43.95 -46.02 39.51
N VAL A 60 43.34 -44.85 39.33
CA VAL A 60 43.32 -44.17 38.02
C VAL A 60 44.60 -43.35 37.85
N ASN A 61 45.25 -43.52 36.70
CA ASN A 61 46.44 -42.77 36.35
C ASN A 61 46.02 -41.48 35.62
N LEU A 62 46.05 -40.36 36.35
CA LEU A 62 45.86 -39.04 35.76
C LEU A 62 47.15 -38.61 35.06
N ASP A 63 47.04 -38.22 33.78
CA ASP A 63 48.20 -37.81 32.97
C ASP A 63 48.89 -36.60 33.62
N PRO A 64 50.14 -36.70 34.11
CA PRO A 64 50.81 -35.58 34.75
C PRO A 64 51.16 -34.45 33.76
N THR A 65 51.09 -34.72 32.46
CA THR A 65 51.40 -33.78 31.37
C THR A 65 50.37 -33.86 30.24
N PRO A 66 49.10 -33.46 30.49
CA PRO A 66 48.03 -33.56 29.51
C PRO A 66 48.42 -32.89 28.18
N PRO A 67 48.12 -33.53 27.03
CA PRO A 67 48.39 -32.95 25.71
C PRO A 67 47.63 -31.62 25.57
N GLY A 68 48.37 -30.52 25.55
CA GLY A 68 47.83 -29.15 25.62
C GLY A 68 48.49 -28.28 26.69
N GLY A 69 49.30 -28.86 27.59
CA GLY A 69 50.12 -28.11 28.56
C GLY A 69 49.35 -27.57 29.79
N GLY A 70 48.09 -27.99 29.98
CA GLY A 70 47.28 -27.67 31.16
C GLY A 70 47.27 -28.78 32.20
N SER A 71 46.63 -28.56 33.35
CA SER A 71 46.33 -29.61 34.34
C SER A 71 45.14 -30.47 33.91
N ASN A 72 45.02 -31.69 34.43
CA ASN A 72 43.79 -32.47 34.25
C ASN A 72 42.62 -31.74 34.92
N LEU A 73 41.47 -31.71 34.25
CA LEU A 73 40.22 -31.26 34.86
C LEU A 73 39.66 -32.33 35.83
N ALA A 74 40.02 -33.59 35.61
CA ALA A 74 39.66 -34.69 36.49
C ALA A 74 40.62 -34.78 37.68
N HIS A 75 40.05 -34.84 38.87
CA HIS A 75 40.75 -35.03 40.14
C HIS A 75 40.40 -36.39 40.72
N ALA A 76 41.34 -37.00 41.43
CA ALA A 76 41.11 -38.22 42.21
C ALA A 76 41.10 -37.91 43.70
N GLY A 77 40.09 -38.36 44.42
CA GLY A 77 39.96 -38.23 45.87
C GLY A 77 39.49 -39.52 46.53
N PRO A 78 39.36 -39.53 47.88
CA PRO A 78 38.90 -40.70 48.64
C PRO A 78 37.54 -41.25 48.19
N ASP A 79 36.69 -40.38 47.64
CA ASP A 79 35.33 -40.70 47.21
C ASP A 79 35.21 -40.95 45.68
N GLY A 80 36.33 -40.94 44.95
CA GLY A 80 36.38 -41.24 43.51
C GLY A 80 36.92 -40.11 42.64
N LEU A 81 36.55 -40.13 41.35
CA LEU A 81 36.91 -39.08 40.39
C LEU A 81 35.87 -37.97 40.37
N TYR A 82 36.32 -36.72 40.30
CA TYR A 82 35.44 -35.54 40.19
C TYR A 82 36.05 -34.47 39.28
N VAL A 83 35.22 -33.54 38.83
CA VAL A 83 35.60 -32.34 38.10
C VAL A 83 34.85 -31.19 38.74
N GLU A 84 35.55 -30.14 39.16
CA GLU A 84 34.88 -28.97 39.72
C GLU A 84 34.34 -28.07 38.61
N CYS A 85 33.19 -27.43 38.84
CA CYS A 85 32.66 -26.47 37.88
C CYS A 85 33.65 -25.32 37.61
N ALA A 86 34.46 -24.94 38.60
CA ALA A 86 35.49 -23.92 38.45
C ALA A 86 36.56 -24.30 37.41
N ASP A 87 36.94 -25.59 37.34
CA ASP A 87 37.93 -26.07 36.39
C ASP A 87 37.41 -25.98 34.95
N VAL A 88 36.14 -26.36 34.73
CA VAL A 88 35.50 -26.28 33.41
C VAL A 88 35.34 -24.83 32.95
N ARG A 89 35.02 -23.91 33.87
CA ARG A 89 34.85 -22.49 33.57
C ARG A 89 36.15 -21.83 33.09
N GLY A 90 37.29 -22.25 33.62
CA GLY A 90 38.60 -21.78 33.16
C GLY A 90 38.91 -22.11 31.70
N CYS A 91 38.20 -23.07 31.10
CA CYS A 91 38.35 -23.44 29.69
C CYS A 91 37.46 -22.63 28.73
N ILE A 92 36.53 -21.82 29.25
CA ILE A 92 35.56 -21.08 28.45
C ILE A 92 36.04 -19.64 28.29
N SER A 93 36.01 -19.11 27.07
CA SER A 93 36.29 -17.70 26.76
C SER A 93 35.16 -17.09 25.94
N ALA A 94 34.77 -15.84 26.25
CA ALA A 94 33.86 -15.07 25.42
C ALA A 94 34.62 -14.16 24.45
N GLY A 95 34.24 -14.21 23.17
CA GLY A 95 34.67 -13.24 22.15
C GLY A 95 33.81 -11.97 22.17
N ASP A 96 33.99 -11.13 21.15
CA ASP A 96 33.20 -9.89 21.03
C ASP A 96 31.69 -10.16 20.88
N GLY A 97 30.89 -9.35 21.55
CA GLY A 97 29.43 -9.46 21.59
C GLY A 97 28.88 -10.35 22.73
N LEU A 98 29.76 -11.04 23.47
CA LEU A 98 29.41 -11.81 24.65
C LEU A 98 30.24 -11.35 25.87
N ALA A 99 29.64 -11.42 27.04
CA ALA A 99 30.32 -11.29 28.33
C ALA A 99 30.25 -12.63 29.05
N TYR A 100 31.35 -13.04 29.67
CA TYR A 100 31.44 -14.25 30.47
C TYR A 100 31.94 -13.90 31.88
N ASP A 101 31.20 -14.33 32.90
CA ASP A 101 31.61 -14.22 34.30
C ASP A 101 32.24 -15.54 34.77
N PRO A 102 33.57 -15.61 34.96
CA PRO A 102 34.23 -16.84 35.40
C PRO A 102 33.88 -17.26 36.85
N ALA A 103 33.42 -16.33 37.69
CA ALA A 103 33.07 -16.63 39.08
C ALA A 103 31.73 -17.37 39.20
N THR A 104 30.78 -17.08 38.32
CA THR A 104 29.43 -17.67 38.32
C THR A 104 29.21 -18.66 37.17
N GLY A 105 29.95 -18.52 36.07
CA GLY A 105 29.77 -19.27 34.82
C GLY A 105 28.70 -18.69 33.90
N GLU A 106 28.18 -17.49 34.20
CA GLU A 106 27.11 -16.86 33.41
C GLU A 106 27.65 -16.31 32.08
N MET A 107 26.89 -16.55 31.00
CA MET A 107 27.11 -15.93 29.69
C MET A 107 25.99 -14.94 29.41
N ALA A 108 26.34 -13.70 29.08
CA ALA A 108 25.41 -12.64 28.75
C ALA A 108 25.75 -12.02 27.39
N ALA A 109 24.74 -11.51 26.70
CA ALA A 109 24.98 -10.67 25.53
C ALA A 109 25.63 -9.34 25.95
N ARG A 110 26.55 -8.82 25.13
CA ARG A 110 27.21 -7.53 25.32
C ARG A 110 26.92 -6.62 24.12
N PRO A 111 25.75 -5.94 24.08
CA PRO A 111 25.43 -4.99 23.01
C PRO A 111 26.49 -3.88 22.89
N SER A 112 26.70 -3.36 21.67
CA SER A 112 27.68 -2.30 21.44
C SER A 112 27.26 -0.99 22.14
N THR A 113 28.25 -0.24 22.62
CA THR A 113 28.06 1.12 23.16
C THR A 113 28.29 2.20 22.10
N ASP A 114 28.61 1.81 20.86
CA ASP A 114 28.83 2.73 19.76
C ASP A 114 27.56 3.50 19.40
N ALA A 115 27.75 4.75 18.97
CA ALA A 115 26.66 5.59 18.50
C ALA A 115 25.95 4.94 17.29
N GLY A 116 24.62 4.90 17.34
CA GLY A 116 23.79 4.30 16.29
C GLY A 116 23.47 2.82 16.49
N ASN A 117 23.99 2.15 17.53
CA ASN A 117 23.55 0.81 17.88
C ASN A 117 22.06 0.81 18.26
N GLY A 118 21.26 -0.03 17.58
CA GLY A 118 19.84 -0.18 17.86
C GLY A 118 19.51 -1.32 18.83
N VAL A 119 20.47 -2.16 19.21
CA VAL A 119 20.22 -3.34 20.04
C VAL A 119 20.47 -3.05 21.52
N ALA A 120 19.50 -3.38 22.38
CA ALA A 120 19.59 -3.30 23.83
C ALA A 120 19.14 -4.62 24.48
N ILE A 121 19.26 -4.72 25.81
CA ILE A 121 18.61 -5.79 26.58
C ILE A 121 17.21 -5.31 26.97
N GLY A 122 16.18 -6.07 26.60
CA GLY A 122 14.78 -5.81 26.89
C GLY A 122 14.42 -6.02 28.35
N THR A 123 13.22 -5.60 28.75
CA THR A 123 12.71 -5.77 30.13
C THR A 123 12.46 -7.24 30.51
N ASP A 124 12.42 -8.12 29.52
CA ASP A 124 12.34 -9.58 29.67
C ASP A 124 13.71 -10.28 29.69
N GLY A 125 14.80 -9.51 29.60
CA GLY A 125 16.18 -10.02 29.54
C GLY A 125 16.62 -10.48 28.14
N GLY A 126 15.77 -10.39 27.12
CA GLY A 126 16.10 -10.74 25.74
C GLY A 126 16.87 -9.63 25.00
N LEU A 127 17.44 -9.94 23.84
CA LEU A 127 17.93 -8.91 22.93
C LEU A 127 16.73 -8.20 22.27
N TYR A 128 16.66 -6.89 22.45
CA TYR A 128 15.64 -6.03 21.88
C TYR A 128 16.25 -5.11 20.82
N ALA A 129 15.69 -5.16 19.62
CA ALA A 129 15.91 -4.14 18.60
C ALA A 129 14.54 -3.50 18.33
N PRO A 130 14.34 -2.19 18.58
CA PRO A 130 13.13 -1.52 18.16
C PRO A 130 13.04 -1.61 16.64
N ALA A 131 11.82 -1.71 16.11
CA ALA A 131 11.60 -1.52 14.68
C ALA A 131 12.26 -0.20 14.30
N ALA A 132 13.14 -0.22 13.29
CA ALA A 132 13.76 1.00 12.80
C ALA A 132 12.64 1.97 12.44
N GLY A 133 12.45 3.01 13.28
CA GLY A 133 11.70 4.17 12.85
C GLY A 133 12.42 4.64 11.61
N GLY A 134 11.75 4.58 10.44
CA GLY A 134 12.30 5.16 9.23
C GLY A 134 12.81 6.55 9.57
N ALA A 135 13.99 6.92 9.05
CA ALA A 135 14.55 8.23 9.32
C ALA A 135 13.47 9.29 9.11
N ALA A 136 13.22 10.12 10.12
CA ALA A 136 12.18 11.13 10.09
C ALA A 136 12.34 11.96 8.80
N VAL A 137 11.32 11.94 7.95
CA VAL A 137 11.32 12.77 6.74
C VAL A 137 10.70 14.11 7.07
N THR A 138 11.20 15.17 6.45
CA THR A 138 10.48 16.44 6.47
C THR A 138 9.29 16.32 5.53
N ALA A 139 8.10 16.12 6.09
CA ALA A 139 6.89 16.20 5.28
C ALA A 139 6.74 17.60 4.69
N ALA A 140 6.38 17.62 3.42
CA ALA A 140 6.12 18.83 2.66
C ALA A 140 4.92 18.57 1.76
N CYS A 141 4.32 19.67 1.33
CA CYS A 141 3.31 19.70 0.29
C CYS A 141 2.18 18.67 0.45
N GLY A 142 1.28 18.88 1.41
CA GLY A 142 0.09 18.04 1.52
C GLY A 142 0.30 16.72 2.25
N LEU A 143 1.47 16.55 2.86
CA LEU A 143 1.77 15.48 3.79
C LEU A 143 1.95 16.06 5.19
N THR A 144 1.43 15.35 6.19
CA THR A 144 1.65 15.57 7.61
C THR A 144 2.31 14.34 8.23
N GLY A 145 2.99 14.53 9.35
CA GLY A 145 3.77 13.48 10.01
C GLY A 145 5.24 13.45 9.60
N ASP A 146 6.04 12.61 10.24
CA ASP A 146 7.47 12.44 9.93
C ASP A 146 7.83 11.02 9.45
N GLY A 147 6.84 10.13 9.38
CA GLY A 147 7.01 8.75 8.92
C GLY A 147 7.54 7.80 9.99
N THR A 148 7.73 8.28 11.22
CA THR A 148 7.99 7.42 12.37
C THR A 148 6.73 6.65 12.78
N ALA A 149 6.90 5.62 13.60
CA ALA A 149 5.75 4.90 14.18
C ALA A 149 4.91 5.80 15.11
N ALA A 150 5.52 6.84 15.70
CA ALA A 150 4.84 7.79 16.56
C ALA A 150 4.07 8.86 15.77
N ASP A 151 4.54 9.20 14.57
CA ASP A 151 3.92 10.20 13.69
C ASP A 151 3.93 9.77 12.21
N PRO A 152 3.06 8.80 11.83
CA PRO A 152 3.02 8.27 10.47
C PRO A 152 2.69 9.34 9.42
N LEU A 153 3.26 9.20 8.22
CA LEU A 153 2.91 10.07 7.10
C LEU A 153 1.43 9.91 6.72
N THR A 154 0.75 11.04 6.59
CA THR A 154 -0.66 11.15 6.24
C THR A 154 -0.86 12.26 5.21
N ALA A 155 -1.85 12.12 4.32
CA ALA A 155 -2.20 13.19 3.39
C ALA A 155 -3.10 14.22 4.08
N ALA A 156 -2.70 15.49 4.05
CA ALA A 156 -3.51 16.62 4.50
C ALA A 156 -4.51 17.02 3.41
N THR A 157 -5.65 16.33 3.38
CA THR A 157 -6.74 16.55 2.41
C THR A 157 -7.86 17.40 3.01
N GLY A 158 -8.55 18.15 2.15
CA GLY A 158 -9.78 18.86 2.48
C GLY A 158 -11.02 18.13 1.96
N ALA A 159 -12.20 18.60 2.37
CA ALA A 159 -13.46 18.12 1.79
C ALA A 159 -13.65 18.63 0.35
N TRP A 160 -14.22 17.80 -0.51
CA TRP A 160 -14.61 18.20 -1.85
C TRP A 160 -15.75 19.21 -1.81
N GLY A 161 -15.55 20.38 -2.41
CA GLY A 161 -16.48 21.51 -2.33
C GLY A 161 -17.46 21.64 -3.50
N PHE A 162 -17.44 20.70 -4.45
CA PHE A 162 -18.28 20.75 -5.66
C PHE A 162 -19.41 19.73 -5.58
N PRO A 163 -20.57 20.01 -6.22
CA PRO A 163 -21.73 19.11 -6.18
C PRO A 163 -21.53 17.80 -6.98
N CYS A 164 -20.54 17.76 -7.87
CA CYS A 164 -20.22 16.59 -8.68
C CYS A 164 -19.30 15.60 -7.95
N ASP A 165 -19.16 14.41 -8.51
CA ASP A 165 -18.28 13.36 -7.97
C ASP A 165 -16.79 13.71 -8.12
N LEU A 166 -16.01 13.52 -7.04
CA LEU A 166 -14.58 13.82 -7.01
C LEU A 166 -13.79 12.90 -7.94
N ASP A 167 -14.07 11.59 -7.93
CA ASP A 167 -13.28 10.59 -8.67
C ASP A 167 -13.42 10.75 -10.18
N THR A 168 -14.57 11.26 -10.63
CA THR A 168 -14.85 11.47 -12.06
C THR A 168 -14.33 12.81 -12.56
N TYR A 169 -14.49 13.88 -11.79
CA TYR A 169 -14.33 15.25 -12.30
C TYR A 169 -13.12 16.00 -11.75
N ALA A 170 -12.41 15.48 -10.75
CA ALA A 170 -11.23 16.16 -10.20
C ALA A 170 -10.13 16.34 -11.27
N GLY A 171 -9.54 17.54 -11.26
CA GLY A 171 -8.40 17.90 -12.08
C GLY A 171 -7.07 17.50 -11.45
N GLN A 172 -6.02 18.23 -11.83
CA GLN A 172 -4.69 18.03 -11.26
C GLN A 172 -4.67 18.40 -9.77
N VAL A 173 -3.81 17.71 -9.01
CA VAL A 173 -3.58 17.99 -7.59
C VAL A 173 -2.38 18.91 -7.45
N TYR A 174 -2.55 20.02 -6.74
CA TYR A 174 -1.50 20.99 -6.46
C TYR A 174 -1.39 21.21 -4.96
N CYS A 175 -0.23 21.68 -4.51
CA CYS A 175 -0.08 22.11 -3.13
C CYS A 175 -0.16 23.64 -3.04
N ASP A 176 -0.95 24.14 -2.08
CA ASP A 176 -1.02 25.56 -1.78
C ASP A 176 0.07 26.02 -0.79
N SER A 177 0.13 27.33 -0.55
CA SER A 177 1.09 27.93 0.38
C SER A 177 0.85 27.55 1.85
N ALA A 178 -0.31 26.99 2.18
CA ALA A 178 -0.62 26.45 3.50
C ALA A 178 -0.23 24.96 3.63
N GLY A 179 0.33 24.36 2.57
CA GLY A 179 0.74 22.97 2.57
C GLY A 179 -0.42 21.99 2.37
N GLN A 180 -1.59 22.42 1.88
CA GLN A 180 -2.73 21.53 1.62
C GLN A 180 -2.74 21.03 0.17
N LEU A 181 -3.16 19.79 -0.06
CA LEU A 181 -3.47 19.31 -1.41
C LEU A 181 -4.82 19.87 -1.87
N ARG A 182 -4.81 20.51 -3.04
CA ARG A 182 -5.96 21.11 -3.70
C ARG A 182 -6.16 20.45 -5.05
N SER A 183 -7.41 20.21 -5.41
CA SER A 183 -7.81 19.93 -6.78
C SER A 183 -9.09 20.70 -7.06
N GLU A 184 -9.38 20.90 -8.34
CA GLU A 184 -10.61 21.51 -8.82
C GLU A 184 -11.02 20.80 -10.10
N PRO A 185 -12.33 20.77 -10.45
CA PRO A 185 -12.71 20.22 -11.73
C PRO A 185 -12.09 21.04 -12.88
N ARG A 186 -11.95 20.52 -14.09
CA ARG A 186 -11.35 21.32 -15.17
C ARG A 186 -12.34 22.35 -15.72
N GLY A 187 -11.88 23.56 -16.00
CA GLY A 187 -12.67 24.52 -16.75
C GLY A 187 -12.92 24.04 -18.18
N GLN A 188 -14.09 24.31 -18.71
CA GLN A 188 -14.52 23.88 -20.04
C GLN A 188 -15.19 25.04 -20.80
N VAL A 189 -14.99 25.05 -22.12
CA VAL A 189 -15.78 25.88 -23.03
C VAL A 189 -16.43 24.96 -24.05
N THR A 190 -17.75 25.04 -24.16
CA THR A 190 -18.54 24.27 -25.12
C THR A 190 -19.15 25.20 -26.15
N TYR A 191 -19.07 24.83 -27.42
CA TYR A 191 -19.70 25.54 -28.53
C TYR A 191 -20.78 24.67 -29.15
N GLU A 192 -21.96 25.24 -29.32
CA GLU A 192 -23.10 24.59 -29.94
C GLU A 192 -23.75 25.54 -30.95
N GLN A 193 -24.23 25.02 -32.08
CA GLN A 193 -24.90 25.84 -33.10
C GLN A 193 -26.08 25.10 -33.71
N ASP A 194 -27.22 25.79 -33.75
CA ASP A 194 -28.38 25.40 -34.55
C ASP A 194 -28.53 26.40 -35.70
N ALA A 195 -28.49 25.92 -36.94
CA ALA A 195 -28.65 26.76 -38.12
C ALA A 195 -29.65 26.13 -39.08
N ALA A 196 -30.51 26.97 -39.65
CA ALA A 196 -31.51 26.53 -40.60
C ALA A 196 -31.72 27.57 -41.70
N ASN A 197 -31.86 27.11 -42.94
CA ASN A 197 -32.07 27.92 -44.13
C ASN A 197 -33.33 27.43 -44.84
N VAL A 198 -34.46 28.10 -44.59
CA VAL A 198 -35.78 27.67 -45.05
C VAL A 198 -36.22 28.57 -46.19
N SER A 199 -36.51 27.97 -47.35
CA SER A 199 -37.12 28.67 -48.49
C SER A 199 -38.62 28.37 -48.53
N TYR A 200 -39.42 29.37 -48.85
CA TYR A 200 -40.88 29.24 -48.91
C TYR A 200 -41.34 29.16 -50.37
N PRO A 201 -41.89 28.02 -50.81
CA PRO A 201 -42.40 27.86 -52.18
C PRO A 201 -43.54 28.85 -52.49
N VAL A 202 -44.33 29.19 -51.47
CA VAL A 202 -45.25 30.32 -51.47
C VAL A 202 -44.67 31.35 -50.50
N PRO A 203 -44.13 32.49 -50.99
CA PRO A 203 -43.55 33.51 -50.14
C PRO A 203 -44.52 33.98 -49.05
N LEU A 204 -44.00 34.23 -47.85
CA LEU A 204 -44.79 34.68 -46.71
C LEU A 204 -45.11 36.17 -46.88
N GLU A 205 -46.38 36.56 -46.87
CA GLU A 205 -46.78 37.97 -46.90
C GLU A 205 -46.38 38.66 -45.59
N VAL A 206 -45.76 39.84 -45.70
CA VAL A 206 -45.39 40.65 -44.54
C VAL A 206 -46.61 41.48 -44.10
N PRO A 207 -47.00 41.43 -42.81
CA PRO A 207 -48.12 42.23 -42.31
C PRO A 207 -47.90 43.74 -42.43
N MET A 208 -48.98 44.49 -42.71
CA MET A 208 -48.91 45.95 -42.88
C MET A 208 -49.07 46.75 -41.57
N THR A 209 -49.72 46.21 -40.54
CA THR A 209 -50.18 47.02 -39.38
C THR A 209 -49.63 46.61 -38.02
N THR A 210 -49.10 45.39 -37.89
CA THR A 210 -48.54 44.86 -36.63
C THR A 210 -47.47 43.84 -36.96
N ASP A 211 -46.41 43.76 -36.18
CA ASP A 211 -45.48 42.66 -36.30
C ASP A 211 -46.16 41.33 -36.00
N ALA A 212 -45.87 40.33 -36.82
CA ALA A 212 -46.28 38.96 -36.59
C ALA A 212 -45.05 38.05 -36.52
N VAL A 213 -45.17 36.98 -35.74
CA VAL A 213 -44.19 35.89 -35.76
C VAL A 213 -44.37 35.13 -37.06
N MET A 214 -43.35 35.21 -37.92
CA MET A 214 -43.29 34.51 -39.20
C MET A 214 -42.83 33.08 -39.01
N GLU A 215 -41.93 32.85 -38.04
CA GLU A 215 -41.43 31.52 -37.68
C GLU A 215 -40.96 31.52 -36.21
N SER A 216 -41.09 30.38 -35.52
CA SER A 216 -40.56 30.18 -34.17
C SER A 216 -39.62 28.97 -34.14
N ARG A 217 -38.43 29.15 -33.56
CA ARG A 217 -37.37 28.14 -33.47
C ARG A 217 -36.83 28.02 -32.03
N PRO A 218 -37.60 27.48 -31.08
CA PRO A 218 -37.11 27.31 -29.72
C PRO A 218 -35.93 26.35 -29.67
N PHE A 219 -34.98 26.62 -28.78
CA PHE A 219 -33.84 25.73 -28.52
C PHE A 219 -33.53 25.65 -27.03
N THR A 220 -32.94 24.54 -26.61
CA THR A 220 -32.54 24.32 -25.22
C THR A 220 -31.04 24.48 -25.10
N VAL A 221 -30.61 25.28 -24.12
CA VAL A 221 -29.22 25.39 -23.71
C VAL A 221 -29.04 24.58 -22.44
N VAL A 222 -28.07 23.68 -22.43
CA VAL A 222 -27.75 22.85 -21.26
C VAL A 222 -26.33 23.19 -20.81
N ASN A 223 -26.14 23.36 -19.50
CA ASN A 223 -24.82 23.38 -18.89
C ASN A 223 -24.32 21.93 -18.78
N PRO A 224 -23.29 21.52 -19.56
CA PRO A 224 -22.80 20.15 -19.51
C PRO A 224 -21.95 19.86 -18.27
N ASP A 225 -21.50 20.88 -17.54
CA ASP A 225 -20.67 20.72 -16.34
C ASP A 225 -21.58 20.54 -15.10
N PRO A 226 -21.55 19.38 -14.42
CA PRO A 226 -22.31 19.14 -13.21
C PRO A 226 -21.66 19.75 -11.95
N CYS A 227 -20.43 20.26 -12.04
CA CYS A 227 -19.66 20.83 -10.95
C CYS A 227 -19.79 22.36 -10.85
N ARG A 228 -19.83 23.06 -11.99
CA ARG A 228 -19.76 24.52 -12.05
C ARG A 228 -20.98 25.17 -12.68
N PRO A 229 -21.38 26.37 -12.21
CA PRO A 229 -22.28 27.20 -12.99
C PRO A 229 -21.65 27.53 -14.34
N ALA A 230 -22.50 27.78 -15.33
CA ALA A 230 -22.07 28.27 -16.63
C ALA A 230 -22.50 29.71 -16.83
N THR A 231 -21.63 30.53 -17.41
CA THR A 231 -22.06 31.73 -18.14
C THR A 231 -22.18 31.36 -19.60
N VAL A 232 -23.33 31.65 -20.21
CA VAL A 232 -23.58 31.36 -21.63
C VAL A 232 -23.73 32.66 -22.38
N LEU A 233 -23.00 32.81 -23.48
CA LEU A 233 -23.24 33.82 -24.49
C LEU A 233 -24.02 33.19 -25.64
N ILE A 234 -25.15 33.77 -25.98
CA ILE A 234 -26.03 33.30 -27.05
C ILE A 234 -26.04 34.36 -28.13
N GLU A 235 -25.65 33.96 -29.34
CA GLU A 235 -25.76 34.76 -30.54
C GLU A 235 -26.94 34.25 -31.36
N LEU A 236 -27.91 35.12 -31.63
CA LEU A 236 -29.04 34.86 -32.53
C LEU A 236 -28.87 35.70 -33.78
N LEU A 237 -28.89 35.04 -34.95
CA LEU A 237 -28.73 35.67 -36.24
C LEU A 237 -29.96 35.37 -37.12
N VAL A 238 -30.49 36.42 -37.76
CA VAL A 238 -31.54 36.30 -38.78
C VAL A 238 -31.08 36.92 -40.11
N ASP A 239 -31.50 36.29 -41.19
CA ASP A 239 -31.31 36.73 -42.57
C ASP A 239 -32.60 36.40 -43.36
N ALA A 240 -33.37 37.43 -43.72
CA ALA A 240 -34.65 37.27 -44.42
C ALA A 240 -34.59 37.87 -45.83
N ASP A 241 -34.95 37.06 -46.83
CA ASP A 241 -34.99 37.49 -48.24
C ASP A 241 -36.34 38.16 -48.55
N LEU A 242 -36.36 39.50 -48.48
CA LEU A 242 -37.52 40.31 -48.84
C LEU A 242 -37.63 40.48 -50.37
N ASN A 243 -38.84 40.32 -50.89
CA ASN A 243 -39.22 40.81 -52.21
C ASN A 243 -40.04 42.08 -52.03
N LEU A 244 -39.51 43.19 -52.55
CA LEU A 244 -40.06 44.53 -52.40
C LEU A 244 -40.56 45.04 -53.75
N PRO A 245 -41.89 45.13 -53.97
CA PRO A 245 -42.44 45.83 -55.13
C PRO A 245 -42.01 47.31 -55.15
N PRO A 246 -42.17 48.02 -56.28
CA PRO A 246 -41.91 49.45 -56.34
C PRO A 246 -42.66 50.22 -55.23
N GLY A 247 -41.94 51.02 -54.44
CA GLY A 247 -42.49 51.75 -53.30
C GLY A 247 -42.71 50.93 -52.02
N GLY A 248 -42.45 49.62 -52.04
CA GLY A 248 -42.62 48.73 -50.90
C GLY A 248 -41.43 48.75 -49.95
N GLY A 249 -41.71 48.69 -48.65
CA GLY A 249 -40.75 48.48 -47.59
C GLY A 249 -41.34 47.62 -46.50
N ALA A 250 -40.49 47.01 -45.68
CA ALA A 250 -40.87 46.19 -44.55
C ALA A 250 -39.73 46.11 -43.55
N GLN A 251 -40.08 45.77 -42.31
CA GLN A 251 -39.13 45.37 -41.29
C GLN A 251 -39.15 43.87 -41.04
N TYR A 252 -38.02 43.37 -40.54
CA TYR A 252 -37.98 42.11 -39.83
C TYR A 252 -37.06 42.21 -38.62
N GLY A 253 -37.31 41.29 -37.70
CA GLY A 253 -36.85 41.30 -36.34
C GLY A 253 -36.77 39.89 -35.78
N PHE A 254 -36.41 39.81 -34.51
CA PHE A 254 -36.60 38.60 -33.74
C PHE A 254 -36.67 38.88 -32.24
N ASN A 255 -37.40 38.02 -31.53
CA ASN A 255 -37.64 38.11 -30.08
C ASN A 255 -38.17 39.48 -29.63
N GLY A 256 -39.06 40.08 -30.43
CA GLY A 256 -39.73 41.34 -30.14
C GLY A 256 -38.95 42.61 -30.47
N ASP A 257 -37.75 42.50 -31.04
CA ASP A 257 -36.97 43.64 -31.54
C ASP A 257 -36.97 43.69 -33.06
N ASP A 258 -37.16 44.89 -33.61
CA ASP A 258 -36.99 45.17 -35.04
C ASP A 258 -35.55 45.58 -35.32
N VAL A 259 -34.87 44.81 -36.17
CA VAL A 259 -33.42 44.96 -36.38
C VAL A 259 -33.09 45.51 -37.76
N VAL A 260 -33.99 45.33 -38.74
CA VAL A 260 -33.80 45.79 -40.12
C VAL A 260 -35.10 46.36 -40.66
N TYR A 261 -35.03 47.52 -41.30
CA TYR A 261 -36.06 48.03 -42.21
C TYR A 261 -35.45 48.30 -43.58
N LEU A 262 -36.05 47.74 -44.63
CA LEU A 262 -35.60 47.91 -46.02
C LEU A 262 -36.74 48.48 -46.85
N ARG A 263 -36.43 49.46 -47.72
CA ARG A 263 -37.41 50.13 -48.57
C ARG A 263 -36.93 50.28 -50.00
N ASN A 264 -37.80 49.92 -50.94
CA ASN A 264 -37.63 50.13 -52.36
C ASN A 264 -38.20 51.49 -52.78
N ASN A 265 -37.33 52.50 -52.88
CA ASN A 265 -37.71 53.81 -53.43
C ASN A 265 -37.64 53.87 -54.98
N GLY A 266 -37.32 52.75 -55.63
CA GLY A 266 -37.23 52.63 -57.08
C GLY A 266 -38.56 52.29 -57.74
N THR A 267 -38.53 52.23 -59.07
CA THR A 267 -39.70 51.92 -59.91
C THR A 267 -39.78 50.46 -60.37
N THR A 268 -38.81 49.63 -59.98
CA THR A 268 -38.73 48.20 -60.33
C THR A 268 -38.75 47.34 -59.08
N ALA A 269 -39.30 46.13 -59.17
CA ALA A 269 -39.27 45.19 -58.05
C ALA A 269 -37.82 44.80 -57.70
N LEU A 270 -37.53 44.72 -56.41
CA LEU A 270 -36.28 44.17 -55.89
C LEU A 270 -36.58 42.80 -55.29
N ASN A 271 -35.84 41.78 -55.71
CA ASN A 271 -36.05 40.40 -55.26
C ASN A 271 -34.90 39.95 -54.38
N LYS A 272 -35.20 39.22 -53.31
CA LYS A 272 -34.21 38.71 -52.33
C LYS A 272 -33.30 39.80 -51.79
N VAL A 273 -33.85 40.97 -51.48
CA VAL A 273 -33.12 42.00 -50.73
C VAL A 273 -33.04 41.52 -49.29
N HIS A 274 -31.84 41.46 -48.75
CA HIS A 274 -31.64 40.92 -47.42
C HIS A 274 -30.47 41.63 -46.71
N SER A 275 -30.50 41.56 -45.39
CA SER A 275 -29.44 42.00 -44.48
C SER A 275 -29.29 40.97 -43.37
N GLN A 276 -28.06 40.74 -42.93
CA GLN A 276 -27.81 39.83 -41.82
C GLN A 276 -27.66 40.63 -40.54
N SER A 277 -28.48 40.32 -39.54
CA SER A 277 -28.44 40.98 -38.24
C SER A 277 -28.31 39.96 -37.11
N THR A 278 -27.57 40.34 -36.09
CA THR A 278 -27.26 39.49 -34.95
C THR A 278 -27.53 40.21 -33.64
N ARG A 279 -27.99 39.48 -32.64
CA ARG A 279 -28.13 39.93 -31.25
C ARG A 279 -27.39 38.94 -30.36
N ILE A 280 -26.67 39.48 -29.39
CA ILE A 280 -26.01 38.68 -28.37
C ILE A 280 -26.65 38.99 -27.03
N HIS A 281 -27.02 37.95 -26.29
CA HIS A 281 -27.40 38.06 -24.89
C HIS A 281 -26.68 37.03 -24.04
N ARG A 282 -26.73 37.24 -22.72
CA ARG A 282 -26.11 36.37 -21.72
C ARG A 282 -27.21 35.73 -20.88
N LEU A 283 -26.98 34.47 -20.49
CA LEU A 283 -27.66 33.83 -19.38
C LEU A 283 -26.65 33.12 -18.47
N ASP A 284 -27.06 32.84 -17.23
CA ASP A 284 -26.27 32.03 -16.29
C ASP A 284 -27.07 30.78 -15.92
N LEU A 285 -26.43 29.61 -15.97
CA LEU A 285 -27.04 28.32 -15.63
C LEU A 285 -26.36 27.73 -14.39
N PRO A 286 -27.11 27.11 -13.46
CA PRO A 286 -26.51 26.33 -12.38
C PRO A 286 -25.77 25.09 -12.93
N PRO A 287 -24.94 24.42 -12.12
CA PRO A 287 -24.32 23.15 -12.49
C PRO A 287 -25.36 22.14 -13.01
N GLY A 288 -25.15 21.58 -14.20
CA GLY A 288 -26.08 20.65 -14.86
C GLY A 288 -27.44 21.24 -15.27
N GLY A 289 -27.66 22.55 -15.11
CA GLY A 289 -28.93 23.22 -15.39
C GLY A 289 -29.20 23.43 -16.88
N SER A 290 -30.41 23.87 -17.21
CA SER A 290 -30.81 24.21 -18.59
C SER A 290 -31.78 25.39 -18.66
N SER A 291 -31.83 26.04 -19.83
CA SER A 291 -32.82 27.06 -20.20
C SER A 291 -33.39 26.76 -21.57
N VAL A 292 -34.67 27.06 -21.78
CA VAL A 292 -35.30 27.04 -23.10
C VAL A 292 -35.38 28.48 -23.59
N GLU A 293 -34.70 28.77 -24.69
CA GLU A 293 -34.70 30.08 -25.32
C GLU A 293 -35.68 30.08 -26.50
N GLN A 294 -36.46 31.14 -26.61
CA GLN A 294 -37.29 31.37 -27.79
C GLN A 294 -36.46 32.06 -28.86
N PHE A 295 -36.73 31.70 -30.12
CA PHE A 295 -36.20 32.41 -31.29
C PHE A 295 -37.34 32.61 -32.27
N ASP A 296 -38.10 33.66 -32.02
CA ASP A 296 -39.25 34.04 -32.83
C ASP A 296 -38.80 35.07 -33.85
N ILE A 297 -38.87 34.73 -35.12
CA ILE A 297 -38.57 35.62 -36.24
C ILE A 297 -39.83 36.43 -36.53
N THR A 298 -39.75 37.75 -36.44
CA THR A 298 -40.88 38.66 -36.64
C THR A 298 -40.72 39.45 -37.92
N ALA A 299 -41.83 39.83 -38.55
CA ALA A 299 -41.85 40.80 -39.64
C ALA A 299 -43.14 41.62 -39.61
N GLY A 300 -43.06 42.84 -40.13
CA GLY A 300 -44.17 43.77 -40.12
C GLY A 300 -43.85 45.08 -40.86
N ASP A 301 -44.64 46.11 -40.56
CA ASP A 301 -44.59 47.45 -41.17
C ASP A 301 -44.45 47.42 -42.70
N ALA A 302 -45.15 46.49 -43.36
CA ALA A 302 -45.21 46.48 -44.81
C ALA A 302 -45.89 47.75 -45.31
N SER A 303 -45.15 48.60 -46.01
CA SER A 303 -45.66 49.92 -46.40
C SER A 303 -46.71 49.86 -47.52
N ILE A 304 -46.81 48.72 -48.21
CA ILE A 304 -47.82 48.38 -49.22
C ILE A 304 -48.09 46.87 -49.18
N ALA A 305 -49.20 46.42 -49.76
CA ALA A 305 -49.47 44.99 -49.95
C ALA A 305 -48.53 44.35 -50.99
N GLY A 306 -48.23 43.06 -50.83
CA GLY A 306 -47.40 42.27 -51.75
C GLY A 306 -45.90 42.28 -51.45
N VAL A 307 -45.49 42.85 -50.29
CA VAL A 307 -44.15 42.62 -49.75
C VAL A 307 -44.11 41.23 -49.14
N THR A 308 -43.14 40.40 -49.57
CA THR A 308 -43.06 39.00 -49.15
C THR A 308 -41.67 38.60 -48.69
N ILE A 309 -41.60 37.57 -47.84
CA ILE A 309 -40.36 36.87 -47.49
C ILE A 309 -40.31 35.54 -48.24
N SER A 310 -39.26 35.34 -49.03
CA SER A 310 -39.07 34.10 -49.80
C SER A 310 -38.14 33.08 -49.14
N ARG A 311 -37.36 33.51 -48.16
CA ARG A 311 -36.42 32.67 -47.42
C ARG A 311 -36.11 33.29 -46.05
N ILE A 312 -35.99 32.45 -45.03
CA ILE A 312 -35.48 32.81 -43.70
C ILE A 312 -34.33 31.88 -43.36
N GLN A 313 -33.14 32.46 -43.22
CA GLN A 313 -31.97 31.80 -42.68
C GLN A 313 -31.71 32.29 -41.26
N THR A 314 -31.47 31.37 -40.34
CA THR A 314 -31.07 31.71 -38.96
C THR A 314 -29.89 30.88 -38.48
N ALA A 315 -29.19 31.42 -37.48
CA ALA A 315 -28.25 30.68 -36.66
C ALA A 315 -28.39 31.09 -35.19
N ALA A 316 -28.48 30.11 -34.29
CA ALA A 316 -28.36 30.28 -32.85
C ALA A 316 -27.05 29.62 -32.40
N ARG A 317 -26.08 30.42 -31.94
CA ARG A 317 -24.79 29.94 -31.46
C ARG A 317 -24.70 30.13 -29.96
N ARG A 318 -24.26 29.10 -29.24
CA ARG A 318 -24.07 29.13 -27.80
C ARG A 318 -22.61 28.90 -27.47
N PHE A 319 -22.05 29.81 -26.68
CA PHE A 319 -20.73 29.68 -26.08
C PHE A 319 -20.95 29.51 -24.58
N ILE A 320 -20.79 28.29 -24.08
CA ILE A 320 -21.03 27.91 -22.70
C ILE A 320 -19.68 27.86 -21.99
N PHE A 321 -19.48 28.72 -21.00
CA PHE A 321 -18.25 28.85 -20.24
C PHE A 321 -18.43 28.32 -18.81
N ASN A 322 -17.72 27.25 -18.49
CA ASN A 322 -17.61 26.65 -17.16
C ASN A 322 -16.21 26.93 -16.63
N LEU A 323 -16.02 28.10 -16.01
CA LEU A 323 -14.72 28.57 -15.52
C LEU A 323 -14.69 28.55 -13.99
#